data_AF-A0A455SZN3-F1
#
_entry.id   AF-A0A455SZN3-F1
#
_cell.length_a   1.000
_cell.length_b   1.000
_cell.length_c   1.000
_cell.angle_alpha   90.00
_cell.angle_beta   90.00
_cell.angle_gamma   90.00
#
_symmetry.space_group_name_H-M   'P 1'
#
loop_
_entity.id
_entity.type
_entity.pdbx_description
1 polymer ?
#
loop_
_entity_poly.entity_id
_entity_poly.type
_entity_poly.pdbx_seq_one_letter_code
_entity_poly.pdbx_strand_id
1 'polypeptide(L)' 'MSVQDDPLFQIGDEAVLFLRPFRPGHYLVVGGPSGRFRLHNGLITPFTEQGVKLSWPLTEEEFRAALDRA' A
#
# COMPACT_ATOMS: atom_id res chain seq x y z
N MET A 1 -17.75 9.09 1.55
CA MET A 1 -16.70 8.50 2.39
C MET A 1 -15.44 9.27 2.07
N SER A 2 -15.08 10.20 2.94
CA SER A 2 -13.87 11.01 2.83
C SER A 2 -12.68 10.13 3.21
N VAL A 3 -11.48 10.35 2.66
CA VAL A 3 -10.25 9.68 3.14
C VAL A 3 -10.03 9.90 4.64
N GLN A 4 -10.64 10.95 5.21
CA GLN A 4 -10.64 11.24 6.65
C GLN A 4 -11.25 10.14 7.54
N ASP A 5 -12.03 9.20 6.97
CA ASP A 5 -12.72 8.15 7.72
C ASP A 5 -11.98 6.79 7.73
N ASP A 6 -10.86 6.64 7.00
CA ASP A 6 -10.09 5.39 7.03
C ASP A 6 -9.00 5.47 8.13
N PRO A 7 -9.17 4.77 9.26
CA PRO A 7 -8.27 4.87 10.41
C PRO A 7 -6.84 4.38 10.10
N LEU A 8 -6.63 3.81 8.92
CA LEU A 8 -5.32 3.31 8.48
C LEU A 8 -4.51 4.37 7.71
N PHE A 9 -5.07 5.55 7.43
CA PHE A 9 -4.32 6.66 6.81
C PHE A 9 -4.38 7.91 7.67
N GLN A 10 -3.25 8.59 7.79
CA GLN A 10 -3.20 9.94 8.35
C GLN A 10 -3.01 10.96 7.23
N ILE A 11 -3.53 12.17 7.42
CA ILE A 11 -3.29 13.26 6.48
C ILE A 11 -1.79 13.52 6.40
N GLY A 12 -1.24 13.44 5.18
CA GLY A 12 0.19 13.59 4.92
C GLY A 12 0.95 12.29 4.75
N ASP A 13 0.32 11.13 5.00
CA ASP A 13 0.93 9.83 4.69
C ASP A 13 1.10 9.65 3.18
N GLU A 14 2.27 9.20 2.77
CA GLU A 14 2.51 8.63 1.46
C GLU A 14 2.33 7.11 1.54
N ALA A 15 1.60 6.53 0.58
CA ALA A 15 1.31 5.11 0.58
C ALA A 15 1.21 4.52 -0.83
N VAL A 16 1.61 3.25 -0.95
CA VAL A 16 1.43 2.42 -2.14
C VAL A 16 0.21 1.52 -1.93
N LEU A 17 -0.70 1.52 -2.91
CA LEU A 17 -1.96 0.80 -2.89
C LEU A 17 -2.15 -0.04 -4.14
N PHE A 18 -2.75 -1.22 -3.98
CA PHE A 18 -3.27 -2.00 -5.08
C PHE A 18 -4.73 -1.62 -5.33
N LEU A 19 -5.04 -1.18 -6.55
CA LEU A 19 -6.37 -0.70 -6.91
C LEU A 19 -7.01 -1.60 -7.95
N ARG A 20 -8.30 -1.91 -7.76
CA ARG A 20 -9.15 -2.56 -8.76
C ARG A 20 -10.26 -1.59 -9.20
N PRO A 21 -10.51 -1.42 -10.50
CA PRO A 21 -11.66 -0.64 -10.98
C PRO A 21 -12.98 -1.20 -10.42
N PHE A 22 -13.89 -0.32 -10.01
CA PHE A 22 -15.22 -0.73 -9.53
C PHE A 22 -16.35 -0.15 -10.38
N ARG A 23 -16.27 1.15 -10.66
CA ARG A 23 -17.14 1.87 -11.58
C ARG A 23 -16.36 3.08 -12.13
N PRO A 24 -16.83 3.77 -13.19
CA PRO A 24 -16.11 4.90 -13.75
C PRO A 24 -15.70 5.93 -12.66
N GLY A 25 -14.42 6.27 -12.63
CA GLY A 25 -13.83 7.19 -11.64
C GLY A 25 -13.73 6.67 -10.21
N HIS A 26 -13.99 5.38 -9.96
CA HIS A 26 -13.96 4.79 -8.62
C HIS A 26 -13.17 3.48 -8.60
N TYR A 27 -12.34 3.34 -7.57
CA TYR A 27 -11.46 2.20 -7.36
C TYR A 27 -11.69 1.59 -5.97
N LEU A 28 -11.46 0.29 -5.86
CA LEU A 28 -11.41 -0.44 -4.60
C LEU A 28 -9.96 -0.74 -4.25
N VAL A 29 -9.59 -0.51 -2.98
CA VAL A 29 -8.31 -0.97 -2.44
C VAL A 29 -8.36 -2.48 -2.25
N VAL A 30 -7.40 -3.17 -2.85
CA VAL A 30 -7.26 -4.63 -2.77
C VAL A 30 -6.37 -5.00 -1.59
N GLY A 31 -6.69 -6.10 -0.90
CA GLY A 31 -5.89 -6.63 0.20
C GLY A 31 -6.18 -6.03 1.59
N GLY A 32 -7.23 -5.21 1.75
CA GLY A 32 -7.62 -4.72 3.07
C GLY A 32 -6.47 -3.97 3.78
N PRO A 33 -6.26 -4.15 5.09
CA PRO A 33 -5.13 -3.55 5.83
C PRO A 33 -3.75 -4.04 5.38
N SER A 34 -3.63 -5.29 4.91
CA SER A 34 -2.36 -5.92 4.55
C SER A 34 -1.87 -5.62 3.13
N GLY A 35 -2.76 -5.10 2.27
CA GLY A 35 -2.43 -4.65 0.91
C GLY A 35 -1.98 -3.19 0.83
N ARG A 36 -1.65 -2.58 1.97
CA ARG A 36 -1.28 -1.16 2.08
C ARG A 36 0.16 -1.06 2.56
N PHE A 37 0.93 -0.21 1.91
CA PHE A 37 2.35 -0.02 2.24
C PHE A 37 2.64 1.46 2.43
N ARG A 38 3.28 1.81 3.54
CA ARG A 38 3.69 3.18 3.85
C ARG A 38 4.96 3.48 3.07
N LEU A 39 5.00 4.64 2.43
CA LEU A 39 6.20 5.24 1.86
C LEU A 39 6.70 6.32 2.82
N HIS A 40 7.94 6.20 3.27
CA HIS A 40 8.57 7.18 4.15
C HIS A 40 10.07 7.21 3.87
N ASN A 41 10.61 8.39 3.55
CA ASN A 41 12.01 8.58 3.17
C ASN A 41 12.46 7.67 2.02
N GLY A 42 11.60 7.48 1.00
CA GLY A 42 11.90 6.64 -0.16
C GLY A 42 11.86 5.12 0.11
N LEU A 43 11.44 4.73 1.32
CA LEU A 43 11.37 3.35 1.75
C LEU A 43 9.92 2.91 1.95
N ILE A 44 9.62 1.70 1.50
CA ILE A 44 8.33 1.05 1.56
C ILE A 44 8.34 0.02 2.69
N THR A 45 7.31 0.07 3.53
CA THR A 45 7.04 -0.87 4.63
C THR A 45 5.56 -1.21 4.69
N PRO A 46 5.14 -2.39 5.17
CA PRO A 46 3.73 -2.72 5.26
C PRO A 46 3.09 -1.96 6.44
N PHE A 47 1.82 -1.57 6.29
CA PHE A 47 1.07 -0.93 7.40
C PHE A 47 0.80 -1.91 8.56
N THR A 48 0.78 -3.21 8.28
CA THR A 48 0.63 -4.28 9.27
C THR A 48 1.65 -5.39 9.02
N GLU A 49 2.10 -6.09 10.05
CA GLU A 49 3.00 -7.24 9.91
C GLU A 49 2.31 -8.50 9.37
N GLN A 50 1.01 -8.41 9.09
CA GLN A 50 0.16 -9.53 8.69
C GLN A 50 0.11 -9.62 7.17
N GLY A 51 0.90 -10.49 6.55
CA GLY A 51 0.80 -10.77 5.12
C GLY A 51 2.14 -11.00 4.43
N VAL A 52 2.51 -10.09 3.52
CA VAL A 52 3.60 -10.28 2.56
C VAL A 52 4.96 -10.42 3.28
N LYS A 53 5.60 -11.57 3.11
CA LYS A 53 6.93 -11.87 3.65
C LYS A 53 8.02 -11.38 2.69
N LEU A 54 8.25 -10.07 2.66
CA LEU A 54 9.43 -9.47 2.03
C LEU A 54 10.45 -9.03 3.10
N SER A 55 11.69 -8.84 2.68
CA SER A 55 12.77 -8.31 3.53
C SER A 55 12.68 -6.80 3.59
N TRP A 56 11.85 -6.28 4.50
CA TRP A 56 11.62 -4.84 4.68
C TRP A 56 12.77 -4.13 5.41
N PRO A 57 12.93 -2.79 5.24
CA PRO A 57 12.26 -1.92 4.27
C PRO A 57 12.83 -2.08 2.85
N LEU A 58 12.05 -1.73 1.83
CA LEU A 58 12.46 -1.79 0.41
C LEU A 58 12.43 -0.42 -0.24
N THR A 59 13.33 -0.14 -1.17
CA THR A 59 13.14 0.98 -2.11
C THR A 59 11.96 0.73 -3.05
N GLU A 60 11.49 1.76 -3.75
CA GLU A 60 10.46 1.59 -4.78
C GLU A 60 10.85 0.58 -5.88
N GLU A 61 12.12 0.60 -6.31
CA GLU A 61 12.62 -0.29 -7.36
C GLU A 61 12.63 -1.75 -6.87
N GLU A 62 13.15 -2.00 -5.67
CA GLU A 62 13.16 -3.33 -5.07
C GLU A 62 11.74 -3.85 -4.81
N PHE A 63 10.83 -2.97 -4.38
CA PHE A 63 9.43 -3.33 -4.17
C PHE A 63 8.75 -3.75 -5.48
N ARG A 64 8.94 -2.98 -6.58
CA ARG A 64 8.41 -3.37 -7.90
C ARG A 64 9.00 -4.69 -8.37
N ALA A 65 10.32 -4.85 -8.26
CA ALA A 65 11.00 -6.09 -8.65
C ALA A 65 10.54 -7.31 -7.83
N ALA A 66 10.16 -7.11 -6.56
CA ALA A 66 9.60 -8.16 -5.72
C ALA A 66 8.18 -8.57 -6.14
N LEU A 67 7.36 -7.61 -6.58
CA LEU A 67 5.98 -7.88 -7.05
C LEU A 67 5.95 -8.63 -8.39
N ASP A 68 6.88 -8.35 -9.30
CA ASP A 68 6.96 -9.04 -10.59
C ASP A 68 7.33 -10.53 -10.48
N ARG A 69 7.83 -10.96 -9.31
CA ARG A 69 8.27 -12.34 -9.04
C ARG A 69 7.27 -13.16 -8.22
N ALA A 70 6.19 -12.54 -7.74
CA ALA A 70 5.16 -13.16 -6.90
C ALA A 70 3.97 -13.66 -7.73
#